data_AF-A0A840PJP5-F1
#
_entry.id   AF-A0A840PJP5-F1
#
_cell.length_a   1.000
_cell.length_b   1.000
_cell.length_c   1.000
_cell.angle_alpha   90.00
_cell.angle_beta   90.00
_cell.angle_gamma   90.00
#
_symmetry.space_group_name_H-M   'P 1'
#
loop_
_entity.id
_entity.type
_entity.pdbx_description
1 polymer ?
#
loop_
_entity_poly.entity_id
_entity_poly.type
_entity_poly.pdbx_seq_one_letter_code
_entity_poly.pdbx_strand_id
1 'polypeptide(L)' 'MLEYKAAWYGRTLMVVDRWSPSSKLCSACGALQKTMPLDVRERAAPVARSMIGM' A
#
# COMPACT_ATOMS: atom_id res chain seq x y z
N MET A 1 -1.79 14.21 -15.81
CA MET A 1 -0.93 15.10 -15.00
C MET A 1 -1.67 15.41 -13.71
N LEU A 2 -1.14 15.01 -12.55
CA LEU A 2 -1.79 15.23 -11.24
C LEU A 2 -1.26 16.51 -10.56
N GLU A 3 -0.14 17.05 -11.04
CA GLU A 3 0.56 18.22 -10.54
C GLU A 3 -0.36 19.45 -10.48
N TYR A 4 -1.18 19.67 -11.51
CA TYR A 4 -2.08 20.82 -11.55
C TYR A 4 -3.15 20.77 -10.45
N LYS A 5 -3.67 19.56 -10.13
CA LYS A 5 -4.65 19.39 -9.04
C LYS A 5 -3.96 19.56 -7.68
N ALA A 6 -2.76 19.03 -7.53
CA ALA A 6 -1.97 19.18 -6.32
C ALA A 6 -1.72 20.68 -6.02
N ALA A 7 -1.37 21.47 -7.04
CA ALA A 7 -1.21 22.91 -6.94
C ALA A 7 -2.51 23.63 -6.55
N TRP A 8 -3.66 23.25 -7.13
CA TRP A 8 -4.96 23.87 -6.81
C TRP A 8 -5.40 23.67 -5.36
N TYR A 9 -5.10 22.52 -4.77
CA TYR A 9 -5.52 22.18 -3.41
C TYR A 9 -4.41 22.36 -2.36
N GLY A 10 -3.27 22.95 -2.73
CA GLY A 10 -2.12 23.13 -1.83
C GLY A 10 -1.58 21.81 -1.29
N ARG A 11 -1.59 20.75 -2.09
CA ARG A 11 -1.11 19.41 -1.72
C ARG A 11 0.25 19.11 -2.32
N THR A 12 1.06 18.34 -1.59
CA THR A 12 2.34 17.84 -2.10
C THR A 12 2.14 16.55 -2.89
N LEU A 13 2.69 16.50 -4.11
CA LEU A 13 2.72 15.31 -4.93
C LEU A 13 4.10 14.65 -4.84
N MET A 14 4.14 13.37 -4.46
CA MET A 14 5.35 12.55 -4.40
C MET A 14 5.28 11.45 -5.46
N VAL A 15 6.27 11.39 -6.35
CA VAL A 15 6.39 10.34 -7.36
C VAL A 15 7.27 9.22 -6.80
N VAL A 16 6.79 7.98 -6.88
CA VAL A 16 7.53 6.80 -6.43
C VAL A 16 7.97 6.00 -7.65
N ASP A 17 9.08 5.27 -7.53
CA ASP A 17 9.63 4.43 -8.60
C ASP A 17 8.64 3.37 -9.11
N ARG A 18 8.76 3.02 -10.39
CA ARG A 18 7.91 2.03 -11.07
C ARG A 18 7.99 0.63 -10.46
N TRP A 19 9.15 0.24 -9.95
CA TRP A 19 9.41 -1.08 -9.39
C TRP A 19 9.17 -1.14 -7.88
N SER A 20 8.62 -0.08 -7.30
CA SER A 20 8.21 -0.07 -5.91
C SER A 20 7.18 -1.18 -5.65
N PRO A 21 7.42 -2.09 -4.67
CA PRO A 21 6.56 -3.23 -4.40
C PRO A 21 5.29 -2.84 -3.61
N SER A 22 4.61 -1.76 -4.00
CA SER A 22 3.50 -1.16 -3.25
C SER A 22 2.31 -2.09 -3.03
N SER A 23 2.03 -3.00 -3.97
CA SER A 23 0.95 -3.99 -3.84
C SER A 23 1.31 -5.13 -2.88
N LYS A 24 2.58 -5.52 -2.83
CA LYS A 24 3.10 -6.63 -2.01
C LYS A 24 3.55 -6.19 -0.62
N LEU A 25 3.74 -4.89 -0.41
CA LEU A 25 4.09 -4.31 0.88
C LEU A 25 2.83 -4.20 1.75
N CYS A 26 2.91 -4.72 2.97
CA CYS A 26 1.85 -4.51 3.94
C CYS A 26 1.87 -3.08 4.49
N SER A 27 0.76 -2.35 4.42
CA SER A 27 0.64 -1.00 4.98
C SER A 27 0.65 -0.96 6.51
N ALA A 28 0.29 -2.07 7.18
CA ALA A 28 0.23 -2.13 8.64
C ALA A 28 1.56 -2.54 9.29
N CYS A 29 2.35 -3.41 8.64
CA CYS A 29 3.60 -3.92 9.22
C CYS A 29 4.84 -3.81 8.33
N GLY A 30 4.72 -3.31 7.09
CA GLY A 30 5.86 -3.16 6.18
C GLY A 30 6.41 -4.48 5.60
N ALA A 31 5.83 -5.63 5.94
CA ALA A 31 6.30 -6.92 5.43
C ALA A 31 6.05 -7.07 3.92
N LEU A 32 7.04 -7.58 3.19
CA LEU A 32 6.94 -7.91 1.76
C LEU A 32 6.41 -9.34 1.56
N GLN A 33 5.28 -9.45 0.87
CA GLN A 33 4.71 -10.74 0.48
C GLN A 33 5.41 -11.33 -0.74
N LYS A 34 5.68 -12.63 -0.71
CA LYS A 34 6.31 -13.34 -1.84
C LYS A 34 5.34 -13.51 -3.02
N THR A 35 4.09 -13.85 -2.73
CA THR A 35 3.04 -14.18 -3.71
C THR A 35 1.79 -13.37 -3.43
N MET A 36 1.14 -12.87 -4.49
CA MET A 36 -0.12 -12.15 -4.41
C MET A 36 -0.98 -12.49 -5.62
N PRO A 37 -1.95 -13.41 -5.49
CA PRO A 37 -2.91 -13.74 -6.53
C PRO A 37 -3.83 -12.54 -6.83
N LEU A 38 -4.28 -12.40 -8.08
CA LEU A 38 -5.08 -11.27 -8.55
C LEU A 38 -6.53 -11.29 -8.06
N ASP A 39 -7.02 -12.48 -7.69
CA ASP A 39 -8.37 -12.71 -7.15
C ASP A 39 -8.50 -12.30 -5.67
N VAL A 40 -7.38 -12.17 -4.96
CA VAL A 40 -7.35 -11.79 -3.55
C VAL A 40 -7.54 -10.29 -3.39
N ARG A 41 -8.74 -9.88 -2.99
CA ARG A 41 -9.10 -8.46 -2.77
C ARG A 41 -8.71 -7.94 -1.40
N GLU A 42 -8.67 -8.80 -0.39
CA GLU A 42 -8.33 -8.45 0.99
C GLU A 42 -7.08 -9.20 1.44
N ARG A 43 -6.14 -8.47 2.05
CA ARG A 43 -4.85 -9.02 2.46
C ARG A 43 -4.78 -9.14 3.96
N ALA A 44 -4.74 -10.36 4.48
CA ALA A 44 -4.45 -10.61 5.88
C ALA A 44 -2.97 -10.28 6.16
N ALA A 45 -2.74 -9.19 6.91
CA ALA A 45 -1.41 -8.89 7.42
C ALA A 45 -1.09 -9.80 8.62
N PRO A 46 0.16 -10.25 8.81
CA PRO A 46 0.53 -11.03 9.98
C PRO A 46 0.25 -10.27 11.29
N VAL A 47 0.31 -8.93 11.28
CA VAL A 47 -0.06 -8.09 12.43
C VAL A 47 -1.57 -8.02 12.68
N ALA A 48 -2.41 -8.13 11.63
CA ALA A 48 -3.86 -8.14 11.79
C ALA A 48 -4.34 -9.44 12.46
N ARG A 49 -3.65 -10.56 12.22
CA ARG A 49 -3.97 -11.84 12.88
C ARG A 49 -3.65 -11.84 14.37
N SER A 50 -2.79 -10.94 14.85
CA SER A 50 -2.51 -10.77 16.29
C SER A 50 -3.58 -9.99 17.04
N MET A 51 -4.47 -9.26 16.35
CA MET A 51 -5.53 -8.44 16.97
C MET A 51 -6.91 -9.12 17.01
N ILE A 52 -7.08 -10.27 16.34
CA ILE A 52 -8.35 -11.02 16.31
C ILE A 52 -8.33 -12.15 17.38
N GLY A 53 -7.37 -12.09 18.32
CA GLY A 53 -7.16 -13.05 19.40
C GLY A 53 -7.23 -12.44 20.79
N MET A 54 -8.06 -11.42 21.00
CA MET A 54 -8.53 -10.94 22.31
C MET A 54 -10.04 -10.82 22.29
#